data_AF-A0A7L5T127-F1
#
_entry.id   AF-A0A7L5T127-F1
#
_cell.length_a   1.000
_cell.length_b   1.000
_cell.length_c   1.000
_cell.angle_alpha   90.00
_cell.angle_beta   90.00
_cell.angle_gamma   90.00
#
_symmetry.space_group_name_H-M   'P 1'
#
loop_
_entity.id
_entity.type
_entity.pdbx_description
1 polymer ?
#
loop_
_entity_poly.entity_id
_entity_poly.type
_entity_poly.pdbx_seq_one_letter_code
_entity_poly.pdbx_strand_id
1 'polypeptide(L)'
;MQEVKLSDGFVTLSPLHLEDAEAHLAGEDEALVRWLSGGPSTPQGVATYFRHCREQWDTAGPLRAFGIRAGAGAAAGAALAGTIDLRFTAEGLAPGQVNVAYGLYPSWRGRGLATRAVLLASRYAAREGGKEAVIRVEPENTASAAVARRAGFTPGRHTRGGDGTRLDWYVRDLRAQPSEGSHWLRRHTARWRRFARVTVRVVPAAGETTVEIGDDPYAWLRTVYGPDARPYANDGGLRQEAVDGVRYAVERLADPVPPVRVIVTEIMDYLVDTGPGDVKYAAAYALWDALGVEPPVHPYIDEDGTPVFPD
;
A
#
# COMPACT_ATOMS: atom_id res chain seq x y z
N MET A 1 3.85 8.00 18.85
CA MET A 1 3.67 6.95 17.84
C MET A 1 2.30 7.12 17.20
N GLN A 2 2.20 7.43 15.91
CA GLN A 2 0.93 7.31 15.21
C GLN A 2 0.52 5.83 15.20
N GLU A 3 -0.75 5.55 15.38
CA GLU A 3 -1.30 4.19 15.44
C GLU A 3 -1.36 3.59 14.03
N VAL A 4 -0.21 3.16 13.50
CA VAL A 4 -0.14 2.51 12.18
C VAL A 4 -0.86 1.18 12.25
N LYS A 5 -2.00 1.08 11.57
CA LYS A 5 -2.81 -0.13 11.51
C LYS A 5 -3.20 -0.43 10.06
N LEU A 6 -2.78 -1.58 9.57
CA LEU A 6 -3.03 -2.02 8.19
C LEU A 6 -3.94 -3.24 8.26
N SER A 7 -5.08 -3.22 7.60
CA SER A 7 -5.99 -4.37 7.60
C SER A 7 -6.52 -4.66 6.21
N ASP A 8 -6.82 -5.93 5.96
CA ASP A 8 -7.57 -6.40 4.79
C ASP A 8 -8.90 -7.08 5.20
N GLY A 9 -9.34 -6.84 6.44
CA GLY A 9 -10.55 -7.43 7.04
C GLY A 9 -10.34 -8.81 7.68
N PHE A 10 -9.24 -9.51 7.38
CA PHE A 10 -8.94 -10.83 7.95
C PHE A 10 -7.62 -10.85 8.73
N VAL A 11 -6.62 -10.12 8.24
CA VAL A 11 -5.36 -9.88 8.93
C VAL A 11 -5.24 -8.40 9.23
N THR A 12 -4.75 -8.09 10.43
CA THR A 12 -4.34 -6.74 10.81
C THR A 12 -2.87 -6.75 11.19
N LEU A 13 -2.09 -5.84 10.60
CA LEU A 13 -0.73 -5.52 11.03
C LEU A 13 -0.76 -4.28 11.91
N SER A 14 -0.13 -4.37 13.07
CA SER A 14 0.12 -3.25 13.97
C SER A 14 1.55 -3.37 14.54
N PRO A 15 2.20 -2.27 14.95
CA PRO A 15 3.48 -2.34 15.67
C PRO A 15 3.47 -3.40 16.78
N LEU A 16 4.61 -4.07 16.97
CA LEU A 16 4.80 -4.95 18.13
C LEU A 16 4.95 -4.13 19.40
N HIS A 17 4.25 -4.55 20.46
CA HIS A 17 4.33 -3.94 21.78
C HIS A 17 4.94 -4.92 22.78
N LEU A 18 5.47 -4.40 23.90
CA LEU A 18 6.04 -5.25 24.95
C LEU A 18 5.02 -6.26 25.52
N GLU A 19 3.74 -5.92 25.50
CA GLU A 19 2.62 -6.79 25.88
C GLU A 19 2.48 -8.03 24.98
N ASP A 20 2.98 -7.97 23.73
CA ASP A 20 2.98 -9.11 22.81
C ASP A 20 4.07 -10.15 23.17
N ALA A 21 5.00 -9.84 24.10
CA ALA A 21 6.19 -10.65 24.36
C ALA A 21 5.86 -12.06 24.90
N GLU A 22 4.90 -12.16 25.82
CA GLU A 22 4.46 -13.46 26.37
C GLU A 22 3.83 -14.33 25.28
N ALA A 23 2.93 -13.75 24.47
CA ALA A 23 2.31 -14.44 23.35
C ALA A 23 3.34 -14.85 22.28
N HIS A 24 4.38 -14.05 22.07
CA HIS A 24 5.48 -14.37 21.16
C HIS A 24 6.31 -15.57 21.65
N LEU A 25 6.70 -15.56 22.92
CA LEU A 25 7.42 -16.69 23.54
C LEU A 25 6.60 -17.97 23.50
N ALA A 26 5.30 -17.89 23.82
CA ALA A 26 4.41 -19.05 23.81
C ALA A 26 4.13 -19.60 22.40
N GLY A 27 4.28 -18.77 21.36
CA GLY A 27 4.05 -19.13 19.97
C GLY A 27 5.26 -19.69 19.23
N GLU A 28 6.45 -19.66 19.83
CA GLU A 28 7.68 -20.12 19.20
C GLU A 28 7.70 -21.66 19.06
N ASP A 29 8.27 -22.13 17.95
CA ASP A 29 8.51 -23.56 17.71
C ASP A 29 9.85 -23.78 16.99
N GLU A 30 10.24 -25.05 16.81
CA GLU A 30 11.51 -25.43 16.19
C GLU A 30 11.70 -24.83 14.79
N ALA A 31 10.63 -24.68 14.01
CA ALA A 31 10.69 -24.07 12.69
C ALA A 31 11.01 -22.58 12.77
N LEU A 32 10.35 -21.83 13.66
CA LEU A 32 10.65 -20.40 13.86
C LEU A 32 12.08 -20.21 14.37
N VAL A 33 12.53 -21.05 15.29
CA VAL A 33 13.91 -21.05 15.79
C VAL A 33 14.91 -21.29 14.66
N ARG A 34 14.68 -22.30 13.82
CA ARG A 34 15.58 -22.67 12.72
C ARG A 34 15.68 -21.58 11.66
N TRP A 35 14.56 -20.97 11.29
CA TRP A 35 14.47 -20.12 10.10
C TRP A 35 14.56 -18.62 10.37
N LEU A 36 14.27 -18.15 11.59
CA LEU A 36 14.19 -16.72 11.89
C LEU A 36 15.04 -16.30 13.08
N SER A 37 14.96 -17.03 14.20
CA SER A 37 15.58 -16.60 15.46
C SER A 37 17.06 -16.98 15.58
N GLY A 38 17.51 -18.04 14.88
CA GLY A 38 18.88 -18.56 14.97
C GLY A 38 19.18 -19.26 16.31
N GLY A 39 18.18 -19.40 17.18
CA GLY A 39 18.25 -20.02 18.51
C GLY A 39 16.95 -19.80 19.28
N PRO A 40 16.68 -20.58 20.35
CA PRO A 40 15.49 -20.40 21.18
C PRO A 40 15.44 -19.01 21.83
N SER A 41 14.27 -18.41 21.82
CA SER A 41 14.03 -17.11 22.45
C SER A 41 14.06 -17.21 23.98
N THR A 42 14.58 -16.16 24.62
CA THR A 42 14.49 -15.99 26.08
C THR A 42 13.59 -14.80 26.41
N PRO A 43 12.92 -14.77 27.58
CA PRO A 43 12.09 -13.63 27.96
C PRO A 43 12.83 -12.30 27.93
N GLN A 44 14.07 -12.28 28.40
CA GLN A 44 14.92 -11.08 28.36
C GLN A 44 15.31 -10.68 26.94
N GLY A 45 15.61 -11.66 26.07
CA GLY A 45 15.93 -11.44 24.66
C GLY A 45 14.75 -10.82 23.91
N VAL A 46 13.55 -11.40 24.06
CA VAL A 46 12.31 -10.89 23.44
C VAL A 46 11.98 -9.49 23.93
N ALA A 47 12.04 -9.24 25.25
CA ALA A 47 11.80 -7.92 25.80
C ALA A 47 12.81 -6.86 25.29
N THR A 48 14.07 -7.27 25.08
CA THR A 48 15.10 -6.39 24.50
C THR A 48 14.83 -6.11 23.03
N TYR A 49 14.51 -7.14 22.24
CA TYR A 49 14.16 -6.99 20.84
C TYR A 49 12.90 -6.12 20.63
N PHE A 50 11.87 -6.28 21.45
CA PHE A 50 10.63 -5.51 21.33
C PHE A 50 10.82 -4.03 21.72
N ARG A 51 11.67 -3.75 22.72
CA ARG A 51 12.09 -2.37 23.01
C ARG A 51 12.85 -1.75 21.84
N HIS A 52 13.76 -2.50 21.23
CA HIS A 52 14.46 -2.05 20.02
C HIS A 52 13.47 -1.78 18.87
N CYS A 53 12.49 -2.66 18.64
CA CYS A 53 11.45 -2.43 17.63
C CYS A 53 10.69 -1.13 17.89
N ARG A 54 10.35 -0.83 19.15
CA ARG A 54 9.71 0.43 19.53
C ARG A 54 10.60 1.64 19.26
N GLU A 55 11.87 1.59 19.63
CA GLU A 55 12.83 2.67 19.32
C GLU A 55 12.94 2.91 17.81
N GLN A 56 12.94 1.85 17.01
CA GLN A 56 12.97 1.94 15.54
C GLN A 56 11.71 2.62 14.98
N TRP A 57 10.54 2.37 15.56
CA TRP A 57 9.32 3.10 15.24
C TRP A 57 9.40 4.58 15.64
N ASP A 58 9.88 4.88 16.85
CA ASP A 58 9.95 6.26 17.38
C ASP A 58 10.97 7.13 16.63
N THR A 59 12.05 6.53 16.13
CA THR A 59 13.13 7.21 15.39
C THR A 59 12.98 7.14 13.87
N ALA A 60 11.90 6.51 13.38
CA ALA A 60 11.73 6.16 11.98
C ALA A 60 12.94 5.40 11.38
N GLY A 61 13.61 4.57 12.18
CA GLY A 61 14.80 3.80 11.80
C GLY A 61 14.55 2.76 10.69
N PRO A 62 15.56 2.00 10.25
CA PRO A 62 15.43 1.09 9.10
C PRO A 62 14.57 -0.16 9.33
N LEU A 63 14.13 -0.45 10.57
CA LEU A 63 13.30 -1.59 10.92
C LEU A 63 11.84 -1.18 11.19
N ARG A 64 10.89 -1.91 10.61
CA ARG A 64 9.45 -1.80 10.92
C ARG A 64 8.91 -3.18 11.23
N ALA A 65 8.79 -3.50 12.52
CA ALA A 65 8.29 -4.78 12.98
C ALA A 65 6.81 -4.68 13.40
N PHE A 66 6.00 -5.58 12.85
CA PHE A 66 4.57 -5.68 13.10
C PHE A 66 4.21 -7.04 13.72
N GLY A 67 3.21 -7.02 14.60
CA GLY A 67 2.45 -8.20 14.96
C GLY A 67 1.43 -8.50 13.87
N ILE A 68 1.37 -9.76 13.43
CA ILE A 68 0.31 -10.27 12.57
C ILE A 68 -0.85 -10.66 13.49
N ARG A 69 -1.97 -9.94 13.43
CA ARG A 69 -3.15 -10.21 14.26
C ARG A 69 -4.27 -10.84 13.44
N ALA A 70 -4.89 -11.90 13.96
CA ALA A 70 -6.01 -12.61 13.34
C ALA A 70 -6.99 -13.14 14.41
N GLY A 71 -8.26 -13.35 14.04
CA GLY A 71 -9.34 -13.70 14.98
C GLY A 71 -10.58 -12.83 14.78
N ALA A 72 -11.68 -13.15 15.46
CA ALA A 72 -13.01 -12.63 15.12
C ALA A 72 -13.06 -11.08 15.01
N GLY A 73 -13.26 -10.59 13.78
CA GLY A 73 -13.67 -9.21 13.45
C GLY A 73 -12.59 -8.14 13.25
N ALA A 74 -11.29 -8.45 13.37
CA ALA A 74 -10.12 -7.60 13.04
C ALA A 74 -10.19 -6.06 13.30
N ALA A 75 -10.93 -5.61 14.32
CA ALA A 75 -10.78 -4.30 14.95
C ALA A 75 -11.12 -4.42 16.46
N ALA A 76 -10.05 -4.41 17.29
CA ALA A 76 -9.99 -4.68 18.73
C ALA A 76 -10.12 -6.17 19.14
N GLY A 77 -9.11 -6.71 19.83
CA GLY A 77 -9.13 -8.08 20.41
C GLY A 77 -8.56 -9.22 19.54
N ALA A 78 -7.92 -8.93 18.40
CA ALA A 78 -7.33 -9.97 17.55
C ALA A 78 -6.03 -10.54 18.15
N ALA A 79 -5.94 -11.88 18.20
CA ALA A 79 -4.81 -12.60 18.77
C ALA A 79 -3.55 -12.45 17.90
N LEU A 80 -2.38 -12.45 18.56
CA LEU A 80 -1.09 -12.45 17.87
C LEU A 80 -0.89 -13.81 17.20
N ALA A 81 -0.92 -13.82 15.88
CA ALA A 81 -0.78 -15.01 15.04
C ALA A 81 0.66 -15.22 14.54
N GLY A 82 1.52 -14.21 14.70
CA GLY A 82 2.90 -14.22 14.24
C GLY A 82 3.49 -12.82 14.16
N THR A 83 4.64 -12.71 13.52
CA THR A 83 5.35 -11.44 13.31
C THR A 83 5.75 -11.28 11.85
N ILE A 84 5.89 -10.02 11.42
CA ILE A 84 6.45 -9.64 10.12
C ILE A 84 7.27 -8.37 10.29
N ASP A 85 8.51 -8.36 9.79
CA ASP A 85 9.37 -7.19 9.80
C ASP A 85 9.84 -6.79 8.41
N LEU A 86 9.93 -5.48 8.22
CA LEU A 86 10.51 -4.83 7.05
C LEU A 86 11.85 -4.21 7.42
N ARG A 87 12.87 -4.47 6.60
CA ARG A 87 14.19 -3.85 6.74
C ARG A 87 14.50 -3.05 5.48
N PHE A 88 14.49 -1.74 5.61
CA PHE A 88 14.79 -0.78 4.53
C PHE A 88 16.29 -0.64 4.28
N THR A 89 17.11 -1.05 5.25
CA THR A 89 18.55 -1.25 5.07
C THR A 89 18.94 -2.61 5.65
N ALA A 90 19.68 -3.40 4.87
CA ALA A 90 20.26 -4.67 5.29
C ALA A 90 21.42 -5.03 4.37
N GLU A 91 22.31 -5.91 4.83
CA GLU A 91 23.40 -6.41 4.01
C GLU A 91 22.90 -7.03 2.70
N GLY A 92 23.53 -6.62 1.59
CA GLY A 92 23.22 -7.12 0.25
C GLY A 92 21.97 -6.52 -0.41
N LEU A 93 21.24 -5.61 0.24
CA LEU A 93 20.14 -4.87 -0.39
C LEU A 93 20.66 -3.66 -1.18
N ALA A 94 20.13 -3.48 -2.40
CA ALA A 94 20.36 -2.26 -3.16
C ALA A 94 19.47 -1.11 -2.63
N PRO A 95 19.81 0.17 -2.91
CA PRO A 95 18.96 1.31 -2.54
C PRO A 95 17.51 1.14 -3.02
N GLY A 96 16.54 1.31 -2.12
CA GLY A 96 15.12 1.13 -2.38
C GLY A 96 14.61 -0.30 -2.29
N GLN A 97 15.47 -1.30 -2.04
CA GLN A 97 15.02 -2.66 -1.73
C GLN A 97 14.68 -2.80 -0.24
N VAL A 98 13.57 -3.48 0.05
CA VAL A 98 13.08 -3.71 1.42
C VAL A 98 13.00 -5.21 1.66
N ASN A 99 13.78 -5.73 2.61
CA ASN A 99 13.66 -7.12 2.99
C ASN A 99 12.42 -7.36 3.85
N VAL A 100 11.65 -8.38 3.51
CA VAL A 100 10.47 -8.84 4.24
C VAL A 100 10.78 -10.20 4.88
N ALA A 101 10.70 -10.27 6.21
CA ALA A 101 10.79 -11.53 6.95
C ALA A 101 9.52 -11.71 7.79
N TYR A 102 9.03 -12.95 7.91
CA TYR A 102 7.77 -13.24 8.59
C TYR A 102 7.76 -14.65 9.15
N GLY A 103 6.97 -14.84 10.20
CA GLY A 103 6.71 -16.13 10.82
C GLY A 103 5.32 -16.18 11.43
N LEU A 104 4.61 -17.29 11.24
CA LEU A 104 3.36 -17.57 11.95
C LEU A 104 3.59 -18.62 13.03
N TYR A 105 2.91 -18.43 14.16
CA TYR A 105 2.88 -19.43 15.22
C TYR A 105 2.10 -20.69 14.77
N PRO A 106 2.41 -21.88 15.31
CA PRO A 106 1.95 -23.16 14.77
C PRO A 106 0.45 -23.25 14.49
N SER A 107 -0.39 -22.80 15.44
CA SER A 107 -1.85 -22.91 15.34
C SER A 107 -2.47 -22.05 14.23
N TRP A 108 -1.73 -21.07 13.69
CA TRP A 108 -2.21 -20.12 12.68
C TRP A 108 -1.76 -20.45 11.25
N ARG A 109 -0.90 -21.46 11.07
CA ARG A 109 -0.38 -21.88 9.76
C ARG A 109 -1.47 -22.55 8.91
N GLY A 110 -1.23 -22.61 7.60
CA GLY A 110 -2.12 -23.27 6.64
C GLY A 110 -3.40 -22.49 6.28
N ARG A 111 -3.60 -21.29 6.82
CA ARG A 111 -4.82 -20.48 6.63
C ARG A 111 -4.66 -19.30 5.66
N GLY A 112 -3.54 -19.23 4.93
CA GLY A 112 -3.24 -18.13 4.00
C GLY A 112 -2.86 -16.79 4.66
N LEU A 113 -2.78 -16.71 6.00
CA LEU A 113 -2.52 -15.47 6.73
C LEU A 113 -1.15 -14.84 6.41
N ALA A 114 -0.11 -15.66 6.20
CA ALA A 114 1.23 -15.17 5.88
C ALA A 114 1.25 -14.42 4.54
N THR A 115 0.59 -14.95 3.51
CA THR A 115 0.46 -14.27 2.21
C THR A 115 -0.24 -12.93 2.37
N ARG A 116 -1.34 -12.87 3.13
CA ARG A 116 -2.08 -11.62 3.40
C ARG A 116 -1.23 -10.59 4.14
N ALA A 117 -0.49 -11.02 5.16
CA ALA A 117 0.45 -10.18 5.90
C ALA A 117 1.56 -9.62 4.98
N VAL A 118 2.16 -10.46 4.13
CA VAL A 118 3.18 -10.02 3.16
C VAL A 118 2.63 -9.00 2.17
N LEU A 119 1.39 -9.16 1.69
CA LEU A 119 0.73 -8.18 0.82
C LEU A 119 0.51 -6.84 1.53
N LEU A 120 0.03 -6.86 2.79
CA LEU A 120 -0.15 -5.66 3.61
C LEU A 120 1.18 -4.95 3.87
N ALA A 121 2.21 -5.70 4.26
CA ALA A 121 3.55 -5.17 4.52
C ALA A 121 4.21 -4.61 3.25
N SER A 122 4.01 -5.26 2.10
CA SER A 122 4.48 -4.76 0.80
C SER A 122 3.85 -3.40 0.43
N ARG A 123 2.54 -3.24 0.68
CA ARG A 123 1.87 -1.94 0.47
C ARG A 123 2.41 -0.85 1.40
N TYR A 124 2.68 -1.19 2.65
CA TYR A 124 3.30 -0.25 3.59
C TYR A 124 4.73 0.10 3.16
N ALA A 125 5.55 -0.87 2.78
CA ALA A 125 6.89 -0.64 2.27
C ALA A 125 6.89 0.31 1.06
N ALA A 126 5.93 0.16 0.14
CA ALA A 126 5.78 1.06 -1.01
C ALA A 126 5.49 2.50 -0.58
N ARG A 127 4.57 2.69 0.39
CA ARG A 127 4.22 4.02 0.94
C ARG A 127 5.38 4.70 1.67
N GLU A 128 6.28 3.91 2.26
CA GLU A 128 7.51 4.41 2.88
C GLU A 128 8.67 4.60 1.87
N GLY A 129 8.39 4.56 0.56
CA GLY A 129 9.38 4.81 -0.50
C GLY A 129 10.16 3.57 -0.98
N GLY A 130 9.76 2.36 -0.55
CA GLY A 130 10.31 1.11 -1.05
C GLY A 130 9.98 0.88 -2.53
N LYS A 131 11.00 0.57 -3.35
CA LYS A 131 10.87 0.30 -4.79
C LYS A 131 10.67 -1.18 -5.08
N GLU A 132 11.33 -2.06 -4.33
CA GLU A 132 11.20 -3.51 -4.45
C GLU A 132 11.14 -4.17 -3.07
N ALA A 133 10.27 -5.16 -2.91
CA ALA A 133 10.27 -6.04 -1.76
C ALA A 133 11.09 -7.29 -2.08
N VAL A 134 11.86 -7.75 -1.09
CA VAL A 134 12.71 -8.94 -1.20
C VAL A 134 12.36 -9.90 -0.08
N ILE A 135 12.12 -11.17 -0.41
CA ILE A 135 12.06 -12.27 0.55
C ILE A 135 13.27 -13.16 0.28
N ARG A 136 14.11 -13.39 1.30
CA ARG A 136 15.27 -14.28 1.23
C ARG A 136 14.92 -15.58 1.95
N VAL A 137 15.09 -16.72 1.28
CA VAL A 137 14.63 -18.01 1.79
C VAL A 137 15.73 -19.05 1.61
N GLU A 138 16.05 -19.80 2.67
CA GLU A 138 16.85 -21.02 2.53
C GLU A 138 16.10 -22.04 1.66
N PRO A 139 16.73 -22.71 0.68
CA PRO A 139 16.05 -23.63 -0.25
C PRO A 139 15.16 -24.68 0.41
N GLU A 140 15.54 -25.14 1.61
CA GLU A 140 14.82 -26.14 2.41
C GLU A 140 13.50 -25.59 3.00
N ASN A 141 13.36 -24.27 3.16
CA ASN A 141 12.15 -23.63 3.65
C ASN A 141 11.12 -23.43 2.51
N THR A 142 10.59 -24.55 2.02
CA THR A 142 9.62 -24.59 0.93
C THR A 142 8.32 -23.84 1.24
N ALA A 143 7.94 -23.74 2.52
CA ALA A 143 6.74 -23.03 2.97
C ALA A 143 6.86 -21.52 2.73
N SER A 144 7.97 -20.90 3.10
CA SER A 144 8.22 -19.47 2.84
C SER A 144 8.37 -19.18 1.35
N ALA A 145 9.01 -20.08 0.59
CA ALA A 145 9.06 -19.98 -0.87
C ALA A 145 7.66 -20.03 -1.51
N ALA A 146 6.77 -20.89 -1.00
CA ALA A 146 5.38 -20.96 -1.47
C ALA A 146 4.60 -19.67 -1.15
N VAL A 147 4.81 -19.06 0.01
CA VAL A 147 4.20 -17.78 0.37
C VAL A 147 4.70 -16.65 -0.54
N ALA A 148 6.01 -16.58 -0.81
CA ALA A 148 6.57 -15.59 -1.73
C ALA A 148 5.94 -15.66 -3.13
N ARG A 149 5.84 -16.88 -3.70
CA ARG A 149 5.19 -17.10 -5.00
C ARG A 149 3.70 -16.72 -4.98
N ARG A 150 2.95 -17.12 -3.95
CA ARG A 150 1.53 -16.75 -3.80
C ARG A 150 1.32 -15.24 -3.62
N ALA A 151 2.30 -14.54 -3.03
CA ALA A 151 2.29 -13.10 -2.87
C ALA A 151 2.76 -12.34 -4.13
N GLY A 152 3.02 -13.04 -5.24
CA GLY A 152 3.39 -12.45 -6.52
C GLY A 152 4.87 -12.06 -6.63
N PHE A 153 5.74 -12.59 -5.78
CA PHE A 153 7.18 -12.41 -5.93
C PHE A 153 7.72 -13.39 -6.98
N THR A 154 8.65 -12.92 -7.81
CA THR A 154 9.36 -13.72 -8.81
C THR A 154 10.71 -14.19 -8.28
N PRO A 155 11.18 -15.39 -8.65
CA PRO A 155 12.53 -15.83 -8.31
C PRO A 155 13.58 -14.88 -8.91
N GLY A 156 14.57 -14.51 -8.11
CA GLY A 156 15.69 -13.66 -8.49
C GLY A 156 17.03 -14.38 -8.33
N ARG A 157 18.03 -13.65 -7.84
CA ARG A 157 19.37 -14.19 -7.59
C ARG A 157 19.41 -15.14 -6.39
N HIS A 158 20.55 -15.81 -6.20
CA HIS A 158 20.89 -16.47 -4.94
C HIS A 158 22.12 -15.82 -4.31
N THR A 159 22.18 -15.77 -3.00
CA THR A 159 23.35 -15.32 -2.25
C THR A 159 23.79 -16.38 -1.25
N ARG A 160 24.98 -16.21 -0.67
CA ARG A 160 25.41 -16.98 0.50
C ARG A 160 25.48 -16.05 1.71
N GLY A 161 24.96 -16.49 2.85
CA GLY A 161 25.19 -15.83 4.14
C GLY A 161 26.65 -15.95 4.57
N GLY A 162 27.03 -15.22 5.62
CA GLY A 162 28.39 -15.27 6.18
C GLY A 162 28.80 -16.66 6.70
N ASP A 163 27.81 -17.50 7.01
CA ASP A 163 27.95 -18.91 7.41
C ASP A 163 27.98 -19.88 6.20
N GLY A 164 27.92 -19.36 4.97
CA GLY A 164 27.89 -20.13 3.73
C GLY A 164 26.51 -20.62 3.31
N THR A 165 25.47 -20.38 4.12
CA THR A 165 24.08 -20.80 3.87
C THR A 165 23.54 -20.13 2.61
N ARG A 166 23.00 -20.93 1.68
CA ARG A 166 22.41 -20.41 0.45
C ARG A 166 21.05 -19.78 0.76
N LEU A 167 20.82 -18.59 0.19
CA LEU A 167 19.53 -17.90 0.24
C LEU A 167 19.06 -17.64 -1.18
N ASP A 168 17.90 -18.18 -1.53
CA ASP A 168 17.19 -17.88 -2.76
C ASP A 168 16.38 -16.58 -2.56
N TRP A 169 16.55 -15.63 -3.50
CA TRP A 169 15.82 -14.37 -3.45
C TRP A 169 14.54 -14.48 -4.24
N TYR A 170 13.48 -13.94 -3.66
CA TYR A 170 12.22 -13.66 -4.33
C TYR A 170 12.02 -12.16 -4.30
N VAL A 171 11.77 -11.56 -5.46
CA VAL A 171 11.70 -10.10 -5.63
C VAL A 171 10.32 -9.73 -6.15
N ARG A 172 9.78 -8.61 -5.67
CA ARG A 172 8.54 -8.03 -6.16
C ARG A 172 8.71 -6.54 -6.34
N ASP A 173 8.44 -6.05 -7.54
CA ASP A 173 8.37 -4.60 -7.78
C ASP A 173 7.15 -4.03 -7.04
N LEU A 174 7.40 -3.10 -6.14
CA LEU A 174 6.38 -2.42 -5.33
C LEU A 174 5.72 -1.27 -6.09
N ARG A 175 6.38 -0.74 -7.12
CA ARG A 175 5.84 0.29 -8.02
C ARG A 175 4.88 -0.31 -9.04
N ALA A 176 4.98 -1.61 -9.30
CA ALA A 176 4.14 -2.35 -10.22
C ALA A 176 2.93 -3.01 -9.52
N GLN A 177 2.33 -2.39 -8.50
CA GLN A 177 1.10 -2.90 -7.90
C GLN A 177 -0.11 -2.07 -8.33
N PRO A 178 -1.26 -2.71 -8.58
CA PRO A 178 -2.50 -1.98 -8.71
C PRO A 178 -2.74 -1.13 -7.47
N SER A 179 -2.95 0.17 -7.67
CA SER A 179 -3.31 1.10 -6.62
C SER A 179 -4.59 1.82 -6.97
N GLU A 180 -5.25 2.34 -5.95
CA GLU A 180 -6.46 3.13 -6.10
C GLU A 180 -6.28 4.41 -5.30
N GLY A 181 -6.65 5.53 -5.90
CA GLY A 181 -6.62 6.84 -5.26
C GLY A 181 -7.94 7.53 -5.51
N SER A 182 -8.41 8.26 -4.50
CA SER A 182 -9.63 9.04 -4.62
C SER A 182 -9.45 10.37 -3.92
N HIS A 183 -9.79 11.43 -4.64
CA HIS A 183 -9.68 12.78 -4.13
C HIS A 183 -11.01 13.50 -4.17
N TRP A 184 -11.27 14.27 -3.12
CA TRP A 184 -12.47 15.08 -2.96
C TRP A 184 -12.11 16.55 -2.98
N LEU A 185 -12.50 17.25 -4.04
CA LEU A 185 -12.63 18.70 -3.98
C LEU A 185 -13.92 19.03 -3.23
N ARG A 186 -13.77 19.47 -1.97
CA ARG A 186 -14.87 19.98 -1.15
C ARG A 186 -14.48 21.35 -0.62
N ARG A 187 -14.88 22.41 -1.32
CA ARG A 187 -14.53 23.78 -0.91
C ARG A 187 -15.75 24.67 -0.84
N HIS A 188 -15.80 25.45 0.24
CA HIS A 188 -16.69 26.58 0.38
C HIS A 188 -15.88 27.84 0.03
N THR A 189 -16.20 28.48 -1.09
CA THR A 189 -15.74 29.85 -1.35
C THR A 189 -16.76 30.83 -0.79
N ALA A 190 -16.42 32.12 -0.71
CA ALA A 190 -17.36 33.15 -0.27
C ALA A 190 -18.62 33.25 -1.17
N ARG A 191 -18.55 32.67 -2.38
CA ARG A 191 -19.57 32.81 -3.42
C ARG A 191 -20.23 31.48 -3.83
N TRP A 192 -19.52 30.35 -3.76
CA TRP A 192 -19.99 29.05 -4.27
C TRP A 192 -19.50 27.87 -3.43
N ARG A 193 -20.21 26.74 -3.52
CA ARG A 193 -19.70 25.44 -3.11
C ARG A 193 -19.11 24.77 -4.34
N ARG A 194 -17.89 24.25 -4.22
CA ARG A 194 -17.22 23.46 -5.26
C ARG A 194 -17.17 22.01 -4.82
N PHE A 195 -17.67 21.11 -5.67
CA PHE A 195 -17.73 19.69 -5.43
C PHE A 195 -17.25 18.91 -6.65
N ALA A 196 -16.27 18.04 -6.44
CA ALA A 196 -16.01 16.92 -7.34
C ALA A 196 -15.31 15.81 -6.54
N ARG A 197 -15.67 14.56 -6.80
CA ARG A 197 -14.86 13.41 -6.39
C ARG A 197 -14.49 12.59 -7.60
N VAL A 198 -13.22 12.23 -7.69
CA VAL A 198 -12.74 11.29 -8.70
C VAL A 198 -12.07 10.13 -7.99
N THR A 199 -12.27 8.92 -8.52
CA THR A 199 -11.51 7.73 -8.15
C THR A 199 -10.81 7.21 -9.38
N VAL A 200 -9.51 6.91 -9.23
CA VAL A 200 -8.72 6.28 -10.28
C VAL A 200 -8.13 4.98 -9.78
N ARG A 201 -8.06 4.01 -10.66
CA ARG A 201 -7.29 2.78 -10.48
C ARG A 201 -6.08 2.83 -11.40
N VAL A 202 -4.91 2.67 -10.82
CA VAL A 202 -3.65 2.58 -11.54
C VAL A 202 -3.27 1.11 -11.62
N VAL A 203 -2.96 0.61 -12.80
CA VAL A 203 -2.40 -0.73 -12.99
C VAL A 203 -1.09 -0.64 -13.78
N PRO A 204 -0.13 -1.55 -13.54
CA PRO A 204 1.09 -1.59 -14.34
C PRO A 204 0.81 -1.86 -15.81
N ALA A 205 1.56 -1.22 -16.70
CA ALA A 205 1.52 -1.44 -18.13
C ALA A 205 2.91 -1.82 -18.65
N ALA A 206 2.96 -2.67 -19.68
CA ALA A 206 4.21 -3.05 -20.34
C ALA A 206 4.65 -2.06 -21.45
N GLY A 207 3.78 -1.11 -21.81
CA GLY A 207 3.96 -0.19 -22.94
C GLY A 207 4.09 1.26 -22.49
N GLU A 208 3.35 2.19 -23.10
CA GLU A 208 3.29 3.58 -22.66
C GLU A 208 2.23 3.77 -21.57
N THR A 209 2.31 4.90 -20.86
CA THR A 209 1.26 5.27 -19.91
C THR A 209 -0.02 5.63 -20.67
N THR A 210 -1.13 4.99 -20.32
CA THR A 210 -2.44 5.19 -20.96
C THR A 210 -3.47 5.65 -19.94
N VAL A 211 -4.39 6.52 -20.34
CA VAL A 211 -5.51 6.99 -19.52
C VAL A 211 -6.81 6.60 -20.20
N GLU A 212 -7.68 5.89 -19.48
CA GLU A 212 -8.98 5.45 -19.96
C GLU A 212 -10.08 5.73 -18.94
N ILE A 213 -11.31 5.93 -19.43
CA ILE A 213 -12.50 5.96 -18.59
C ILE A 213 -12.98 4.51 -18.42
N GLY A 214 -13.28 4.10 -17.19
CA GLY A 214 -13.83 2.77 -16.93
C GLY A 214 -15.22 2.58 -17.58
N ASP A 215 -15.71 1.34 -17.60
CA ASP A 215 -16.96 0.99 -18.30
C ASP A 215 -18.18 1.79 -17.81
N ASP A 216 -18.21 2.12 -16.51
CA ASP A 216 -19.30 2.90 -15.92
C ASP A 216 -18.84 3.75 -14.71
N PRO A 217 -18.24 4.93 -14.94
CA PRO A 217 -17.74 5.79 -13.88
C PRO A 217 -18.86 6.49 -13.08
N TYR A 218 -20.13 6.34 -13.50
CA TYR A 218 -21.30 6.94 -12.86
C TYR A 218 -22.18 5.88 -12.18
N ALA A 219 -21.66 4.66 -11.97
CA ALA A 219 -22.40 3.58 -11.31
C ALA A 219 -22.93 4.00 -9.92
N TRP A 220 -22.26 4.94 -9.25
CA TRP A 220 -22.68 5.51 -7.98
C TRP A 220 -24.06 6.16 -8.03
N LEU A 221 -24.48 6.75 -9.16
CA LEU A 221 -25.79 7.38 -9.31
C LEU A 221 -26.90 6.36 -9.04
N ARG A 222 -26.73 5.12 -9.51
CA ARG A 222 -27.73 4.07 -9.31
C ARG A 222 -27.75 3.54 -7.88
N THR A 223 -26.60 3.58 -7.21
CA THR A 223 -26.50 3.25 -5.79
C THR A 223 -27.18 4.31 -4.92
N VAL A 224 -27.09 5.59 -5.29
CA VAL A 224 -27.62 6.72 -4.50
C VAL A 224 -29.07 7.07 -4.83
N TYR A 225 -29.42 7.11 -6.12
CA TYR A 225 -30.71 7.60 -6.61
C TYR A 225 -31.61 6.49 -7.21
N GLY A 226 -31.14 5.24 -7.25
CA GLY A 226 -31.89 4.08 -7.74
C GLY A 226 -31.57 3.66 -9.18
N PRO A 227 -32.04 2.48 -9.63
CA PRO A 227 -31.57 1.80 -10.86
C PRO A 227 -31.80 2.60 -12.15
N ASP A 228 -32.78 3.50 -12.16
CA ASP A 228 -33.12 4.32 -13.32
C ASP A 228 -32.33 5.63 -13.39
N ALA A 229 -31.49 5.91 -12.38
CA ALA A 229 -30.62 7.07 -12.40
C ALA A 229 -29.68 7.02 -13.61
N ARG A 230 -29.51 8.18 -14.27
CA ARG A 230 -28.64 8.35 -15.43
C ARG A 230 -27.74 9.56 -15.23
N PRO A 231 -26.52 9.52 -15.79
CA PRO A 231 -25.65 10.68 -15.89
C PRO A 231 -26.35 11.86 -16.59
N TYR A 232 -25.93 13.09 -16.28
CA TYR A 232 -26.50 14.29 -16.88
C TYR A 232 -25.97 14.49 -18.33
N ALA A 233 -26.70 15.25 -19.15
CA ALA A 233 -26.39 15.37 -20.58
C ALA A 233 -25.05 16.06 -20.90
N ASN A 234 -24.45 16.78 -19.94
CA ASN A 234 -23.16 17.49 -20.09
C ASN A 234 -21.93 16.65 -19.68
N ASP A 235 -22.10 15.36 -19.38
CA ASP A 235 -21.06 14.53 -18.77
C ASP A 235 -19.89 14.16 -19.70
N GLY A 236 -20.05 14.37 -21.01
CA GLY A 236 -18.93 14.28 -21.96
C GLY A 236 -17.78 15.23 -21.60
N GLY A 237 -18.10 16.43 -21.10
CA GLY A 237 -17.11 17.39 -20.63
C GLY A 237 -16.39 16.92 -19.37
N LEU A 238 -17.13 16.36 -18.40
CA LEU A 238 -16.55 15.88 -17.13
C LEU A 238 -15.64 14.67 -17.32
N ARG A 239 -15.99 13.74 -18.23
CA ARG A 239 -15.11 12.63 -18.61
C ARG A 239 -13.80 13.13 -19.20
N GLN A 240 -13.87 14.13 -20.09
CA GLN A 240 -12.67 14.72 -20.68
C GLN A 240 -11.83 15.45 -19.63
N GLU A 241 -12.46 16.22 -18.74
CA GLU A 241 -11.76 16.87 -17.62
C GLU A 241 -11.02 15.85 -16.74
N ALA A 242 -11.64 14.70 -16.44
CA ALA A 242 -11.00 13.65 -15.66
C ALA A 242 -9.74 13.13 -16.37
N VAL A 243 -9.82 12.85 -17.68
CA VAL A 243 -8.67 12.42 -18.49
C VAL A 243 -7.58 13.49 -18.49
N ASP A 244 -7.93 14.76 -18.69
CA ASP A 244 -6.99 15.87 -18.72
C ASP A 244 -6.30 16.08 -17.37
N GLY A 245 -7.00 15.82 -16.26
CA GLY A 245 -6.45 15.91 -14.91
C GLY A 245 -5.42 14.82 -14.64
N VAL A 246 -5.74 13.58 -15.04
CA VAL A 246 -4.78 12.47 -14.96
C VAL A 246 -3.55 12.74 -15.82
N ARG A 247 -3.72 13.19 -17.07
CA ARG A 247 -2.59 13.54 -17.95
C ARG A 247 -1.71 14.64 -17.36
N TYR A 248 -2.33 15.71 -16.88
CA TYR A 248 -1.65 16.80 -16.19
C TYR A 248 -0.78 16.30 -15.03
N ALA A 249 -1.31 15.36 -14.24
CA ALA A 249 -0.60 14.76 -13.11
C ALA A 249 0.55 13.84 -13.53
N VAL A 250 0.39 13.05 -14.61
CA VAL A 250 1.46 12.20 -15.17
C VAL A 250 2.64 13.03 -15.65
N GLU A 251 2.39 14.14 -16.36
CA GLU A 251 3.43 15.03 -16.90
C GLU A 251 4.30 15.69 -15.81
N ARG A 252 3.80 15.74 -14.57
CA ARG A 252 4.43 16.42 -13.42
C ARG A 252 5.02 15.48 -12.38
N LEU A 253 5.20 14.20 -12.72
CA LEU A 253 5.89 13.26 -11.87
C LEU A 253 7.40 13.58 -11.86
N ALA A 254 7.96 13.80 -10.66
CA ALA A 254 9.36 14.19 -10.50
C ALA A 254 10.36 13.08 -10.91
N ASP A 255 9.93 11.82 -10.82
CA ASP A 255 10.67 10.63 -11.25
C ASP A 255 9.91 9.90 -12.36
N PRO A 256 10.60 9.26 -13.32
CA PRO A 256 9.95 8.38 -14.29
C PRO A 256 9.30 7.20 -13.55
N VAL A 257 7.98 7.27 -13.39
CA VAL A 257 7.17 6.15 -12.92
C VAL A 257 7.13 5.11 -14.05
N PRO A 258 7.26 3.80 -13.75
CA PRO A 258 7.05 2.76 -14.75
C PRO A 258 5.73 2.98 -15.49
N PRO A 259 5.61 2.60 -16.77
CA PRO A 259 4.39 2.81 -17.50
C PRO A 259 3.17 2.22 -16.79
N VAL A 260 2.10 3.00 -16.73
CA VAL A 260 0.86 2.61 -16.04
C VAL A 260 -0.36 2.81 -16.93
N ARG A 261 -1.35 1.94 -16.79
CA ARG A 261 -2.69 2.19 -17.27
C ARG A 261 -3.53 2.75 -16.13
N VAL A 262 -3.98 3.99 -16.29
CA VAL A 262 -4.85 4.67 -15.34
C VAL A 262 -6.29 4.60 -15.83
N ILE A 263 -7.16 4.09 -14.99
CA ILE A 263 -8.59 3.89 -15.25
C ILE A 263 -9.35 4.82 -14.32
N VAL A 264 -10.09 5.79 -14.86
CA VAL A 264 -11.02 6.60 -14.07
C VAL A 264 -12.24 5.73 -13.76
N THR A 265 -12.34 5.25 -12.52
CA THR A 265 -13.36 4.28 -12.10
C THR A 265 -14.60 4.95 -11.54
N GLU A 266 -14.49 6.20 -11.08
CA GLU A 266 -15.62 6.95 -10.57
C GLU A 266 -15.45 8.46 -10.82
N ILE A 267 -16.52 9.12 -11.24
CA ILE A 267 -16.65 10.57 -11.31
C ILE A 267 -17.94 10.93 -10.58
N MET A 268 -17.84 11.56 -9.41
CA MET A 268 -18.99 12.16 -8.73
C MET A 268 -18.99 13.66 -8.91
N ASP A 269 -20.12 14.15 -9.40
CA ASP A 269 -20.45 15.55 -9.56
C ASP A 269 -21.77 15.87 -8.84
N TYR A 270 -22.00 17.15 -8.61
CA TYR A 270 -23.30 17.71 -8.28
C TYR A 270 -23.58 18.86 -9.23
N LEU A 271 -24.69 18.78 -9.97
CA LEU A 271 -25.02 19.68 -11.08
C LEU A 271 -24.93 21.18 -10.77
N VAL A 272 -25.08 21.57 -9.51
CA VAL A 272 -25.02 22.96 -9.03
C VAL A 272 -23.69 23.33 -8.36
N ASP A 273 -22.95 22.34 -7.87
CA ASP A 273 -21.72 22.55 -7.09
C ASP A 273 -20.46 22.13 -7.86
N THR A 274 -20.58 21.45 -9.00
CA THR A 274 -19.46 21.11 -9.89
C THR A 274 -19.41 22.11 -11.03
N GLY A 275 -18.30 22.83 -11.15
CA GLY A 275 -18.06 23.71 -12.29
C GLY A 275 -16.76 23.37 -13.03
N PRO A 276 -16.41 24.18 -14.04
CA PRO A 276 -15.29 23.88 -14.93
C PRO A 276 -13.97 23.71 -14.17
N GLY A 277 -13.24 22.64 -14.51
CA GLY A 277 -11.93 22.30 -13.96
C GLY A 277 -11.96 21.55 -12.63
N ASP A 278 -13.11 21.44 -11.95
CA ASP A 278 -13.21 20.78 -10.64
C ASP A 278 -12.92 19.28 -10.74
N VAL A 279 -13.40 18.63 -11.81
CA VAL A 279 -13.13 17.21 -12.07
C VAL A 279 -11.69 17.01 -12.51
N LYS A 280 -11.13 17.93 -13.31
CA LYS A 280 -9.70 17.93 -13.66
C LYS A 280 -8.82 18.01 -12.41
N TYR A 281 -9.18 18.88 -11.45
CA TYR A 281 -8.47 19.04 -10.20
C TYR A 281 -8.52 17.76 -9.36
N ALA A 282 -9.72 17.23 -9.13
CA ALA A 282 -9.91 16.01 -8.36
C ALA A 282 -9.20 14.80 -9.01
N ALA A 283 -9.20 14.69 -10.34
CA ALA A 283 -8.53 13.60 -11.04
C ALA A 283 -7.00 13.66 -10.94
N ALA A 284 -6.41 14.87 -11.00
CA ALA A 284 -4.96 15.04 -10.83
C ALA A 284 -4.51 14.55 -9.45
N TYR A 285 -5.18 15.01 -8.39
CA TYR A 285 -4.89 14.56 -7.04
C TYR A 285 -5.21 13.09 -6.80
N ALA A 286 -6.29 12.55 -7.37
CA ALA A 286 -6.62 11.13 -7.25
C ALA A 286 -5.50 10.25 -7.80
N LEU A 287 -4.84 10.65 -8.89
CA LEU A 287 -3.67 9.94 -9.41
C LEU A 287 -2.46 10.04 -8.47
N TRP A 288 -2.14 11.24 -7.97
CA TRP A 288 -1.04 11.41 -7.02
C TRP A 288 -1.25 10.63 -5.72
N ASP A 289 -2.48 10.62 -5.21
CA ASP A 289 -2.90 9.81 -4.06
C ASP A 289 -2.75 8.31 -4.36
N ALA A 290 -3.11 7.86 -5.57
CA ALA A 290 -2.96 6.47 -5.99
C ALA A 290 -1.49 6.05 -6.09
N LEU A 291 -0.62 6.95 -6.57
CA LEU A 291 0.81 6.70 -6.75
C LEU A 291 1.61 6.93 -5.46
N GLY A 292 1.05 7.62 -4.47
CA GLY A 292 1.74 8.01 -3.24
C GLY A 292 2.87 9.01 -3.49
N VAL A 293 2.67 9.94 -4.44
CA VAL A 293 3.66 10.93 -4.87
C VAL A 293 3.11 12.34 -4.69
N GLU A 294 3.99 13.31 -4.42
CA GLU A 294 3.61 14.73 -4.43
C GLU A 294 4.17 15.41 -5.69
N PRO A 295 3.37 16.26 -6.37
CA PRO A 295 3.87 17.06 -7.47
C PRO A 295 4.80 18.17 -6.96
N PRO A 296 5.76 18.61 -7.78
CA PRO A 296 6.61 19.75 -7.43
C PRO A 296 5.82 21.07 -7.36
N VAL A 297 4.72 21.17 -8.12
CA VAL A 297 3.82 22.33 -8.15
C VAL A 297 2.38 21.83 -8.11
N HIS A 298 1.62 22.31 -7.12
CA HIS A 298 0.22 21.96 -6.95
C HIS A 298 -0.70 22.89 -7.75
N PRO A 299 -1.75 22.34 -8.38
CA PRO A 299 -2.91 23.13 -8.77
C PRO A 299 -3.49 23.84 -7.54
N TYR A 300 -3.95 25.06 -7.73
CA TYR A 300 -4.57 25.84 -6.67
C TYR A 300 -5.93 26.37 -7.13
N ILE A 301 -6.74 26.83 -6.18
CA ILE A 301 -8.02 27.46 -6.46
C ILE A 301 -7.82 28.96 -6.30
N ASP A 302 -8.15 29.74 -7.33
CA ASP A 302 -8.06 31.20 -7.29
C ASP A 302 -9.16 31.86 -6.44
N GLU A 303 -9.16 33.19 -6.38
CA GLU A 303 -10.12 33.99 -5.60
C GLU A 303 -11.57 33.81 -6.08
N ASP A 304 -11.76 33.53 -7.37
CA ASP A 304 -13.08 33.28 -7.97
C ASP A 304 -13.56 31.83 -7.76
N GLY A 305 -12.71 30.99 -7.16
CA GLY A 305 -13.03 29.59 -6.88
C GLY A 305 -12.77 28.68 -8.07
N THR A 306 -11.98 29.10 -9.05
CA THR A 306 -11.65 28.33 -10.25
C THR A 306 -10.33 27.59 -10.05
N PRO A 307 -10.26 26.29 -10.40
CA PRO A 307 -9.00 25.57 -10.43
C PRO A 307 -8.02 26.14 -11.47
N VAL A 308 -6.83 26.51 -11.00
CA VAL A 308 -5.70 26.95 -11.80
C VAL A 308 -4.66 25.84 -11.83
N PHE A 309 -4.17 25.53 -13.02
CA PHE A 309 -3.19 24.49 -13.29
C PHE A 309 -1.91 25.15 -13.81
N PRO A 310 -0.90 25.36 -12.95
CA PRO A 310 0.37 25.92 -13.36
C PRO A 310 1.06 25.05 -14.40
N ASP A 311 1.76 25.69 -15.33
CA ASP A 311 2.68 25.05 -16.29
C ASP A 311 3.85 24.38 -15.55
#